data_AF-A0A7H0GU16-F1
#
_entry.id   AF-A0A7H0GU16-F1
#
_cell.length_a   1.000
_cell.length_b   1.000
_cell.length_c   1.000
_cell.angle_alpha   90.00
_cell.angle_beta   90.00
_cell.angle_gamma   90.00
#
_symmetry.space_group_name_H-M   'P 1'
#
loop_
_entity.id
_entity.type
_entity.pdbx_description
1 polymer ?
#
loop_
_entity_poly.entity_id
_entity_poly.type
_entity_poly.pdbx_seq_one_letter_code
_entity_poly.pdbx_strand_id
1 'polypeptide(L)'
;MEFPWNKYAQIVARDYVSGAMENTTASLFGEQAQGTARELLDWEYAGVEREIAHEIFHHWFGDYVTAESWSNLTMNESFANFCEVLWAEHAYGPDAGAAQADRSLRNYLRTSSNYEKPLVRFQYADKEDMFDGVTYQKGGSILNMLRAHLGEEIFFRGLQHYLKQNAFGTGEPHQLRLALEEVSGQDLNWFFNQWYYGAGHPVVTIDYQWDAARKRQAVVVRQTQAGGLFVLPLLVDVYAGGKAQRYHATLRNAIDTLYFPAATKPDLVNVDAAKVQVWQKQDNKSLAEYAYQFRHAPHYLDRREALAAAQAKPTDPLAQKILVAGLTDKSAALREMTVQALDLKNAPQRRAAAPLLAKLAANDSSVQVQAAALTALGTLEEKRYARLFSKALDSKSYRVQGAALQALLPLQPKQALARASAFEADNKGALTVALVNVYGQAGGPAQWPSILSKYDAAGPNGRFDMLTGMVEMLGRLEDAAALAEGITRMKDLAVKFKAYGVAEPIIGGLRQVEQQQAARPTATQTKTLVAAAVKEIQEAN
;
A
#
# COMPACT_ATOMS: atom_id res chain seq x y z
N MET A 1 8.08 -4.99 29.19
CA MET A 1 9.36 -5.68 29.45
C MET A 1 10.47 -4.79 28.92
N GLU A 2 11.59 -4.65 29.63
CA GLU A 2 12.74 -3.89 29.11
C GLU A 2 13.39 -4.62 27.92
N PHE A 3 14.25 -3.92 27.17
CA PHE A 3 15.02 -4.55 26.11
C PHE A 3 15.96 -5.62 26.70
N PRO A 4 15.93 -6.87 26.21
CA PRO A 4 16.55 -7.99 26.94
C PRO A 4 18.07 -8.13 26.72
N TRP A 5 18.66 -7.34 25.82
CA TRP A 5 20.07 -7.45 25.45
C TRP A 5 20.90 -6.27 25.94
N ASN A 6 22.21 -6.47 26.09
CA ASN A 6 23.13 -5.48 26.64
C ASN A 6 23.40 -4.28 25.71
N LYS A 7 23.12 -4.42 24.40
CA LYS A 7 23.32 -3.37 23.40
C LYS A 7 22.43 -3.61 22.18
N TYR A 8 22.26 -2.56 21.37
CA TYR A 8 21.62 -2.63 20.07
C TYR A 8 22.42 -1.83 19.04
N ALA A 9 22.69 -2.45 17.89
CA ALA A 9 23.35 -1.83 16.74
C ALA A 9 22.52 -2.07 15.47
N GLN A 10 22.70 -1.21 14.48
CA GLN A 10 22.13 -1.37 13.15
C GLN A 10 23.26 -1.27 12.12
N ILE A 11 23.28 -2.19 11.16
CA ILE A 11 24.31 -2.25 10.13
C ILE A 11 23.62 -2.20 8.77
N VAL A 12 24.01 -1.25 7.93
CA VAL A 12 23.55 -1.20 6.53
C VAL A 12 24.59 -1.87 5.63
N ALA A 13 24.16 -2.90 4.90
CA ALA A 13 25.01 -3.67 3.99
C ALA A 13 24.65 -3.38 2.52
N ARG A 14 25.67 -3.29 1.67
CA ARG A 14 25.49 -3.28 0.20
C ARG A 14 25.36 -4.72 -0.29
N ASP A 15 24.59 -4.92 -1.36
CA ASP A 15 24.36 -6.23 -1.98
C ASP A 15 23.84 -7.30 -0.99
N TYR A 16 22.89 -6.92 -0.13
CA TYR A 16 22.27 -7.84 0.82
C TYR A 16 21.14 -8.63 0.17
N VAL A 17 21.09 -9.95 0.42
CA VAL A 17 20.16 -10.87 -0.27
C VAL A 17 18.72 -10.79 0.26
N SER A 18 18.52 -10.25 1.46
CA SER A 18 17.22 -10.04 2.09
C SER A 18 16.93 -8.54 2.24
N GLY A 19 15.71 -8.18 2.67
CA GLY A 19 15.39 -6.81 3.06
C GLY A 19 16.16 -6.39 4.32
N ALA A 20 16.07 -7.22 5.36
CA ALA A 20 16.75 -7.05 6.63
C ALA A 20 16.90 -8.42 7.34
N MET A 21 17.57 -8.43 8.51
CA MET A 21 17.73 -9.61 9.37
C MET A 21 17.93 -9.21 10.83
N GLU A 22 17.30 -9.96 11.72
CA GLU A 22 17.08 -9.65 13.13
C GLU A 22 18.24 -10.01 14.08
N ASN A 23 19.46 -10.23 13.57
CA ASN A 23 20.55 -10.81 14.36
C ASN A 23 20.71 -10.15 15.74
N THR A 24 20.78 -10.98 16.79
CA THR A 24 20.77 -10.53 18.18
C THR A 24 21.85 -9.48 18.45
N THR A 25 21.44 -8.35 19.03
CA THR A 25 22.26 -7.15 19.31
C THR A 25 22.71 -6.32 18.09
N ALA A 26 22.51 -6.78 16.86
CA ALA A 26 22.96 -6.09 15.65
C ALA A 26 22.12 -6.44 14.41
N SER A 27 21.00 -5.75 14.19
CA SER A 27 20.17 -5.96 13.00
C SER A 27 20.89 -5.50 11.72
N LEU A 28 20.77 -6.28 10.65
CA LEU A 28 21.29 -5.93 9.32
C LEU A 28 20.16 -5.45 8.42
N PHE A 29 20.41 -4.39 7.65
CA PHE A 29 19.50 -3.84 6.66
C PHE A 29 20.18 -3.73 5.30
N GLY A 30 19.42 -3.94 4.22
CA GLY A 30 19.88 -3.65 2.88
C GLY A 30 20.12 -2.16 2.63
N GLU A 31 20.75 -1.84 1.49
CA GLU A 31 21.17 -0.47 1.16
C GLU A 31 20.02 0.55 1.11
N GLN A 32 18.77 0.10 0.96
CA GLN A 32 17.58 0.96 1.00
C GLN A 32 17.45 1.71 2.33
N ALA A 33 18.02 1.18 3.41
CA ALA A 33 18.03 1.84 4.72
C ALA A 33 19.06 2.99 4.82
N GLN A 34 19.90 3.19 3.81
CA GLN A 34 20.81 4.32 3.72
C GLN A 34 20.14 5.48 2.98
N GLY A 35 19.72 6.52 3.72
CA GLY A 35 19.09 7.71 3.15
C GLY A 35 19.79 9.01 3.55
N THR A 36 19.87 9.95 2.61
CA THR A 36 20.18 11.36 2.92
C THR A 36 18.98 12.06 3.58
N ALA A 37 19.21 13.21 4.21
CA ALA A 37 18.13 14.02 4.80
C ALA A 37 17.03 14.41 3.79
N ARG A 38 17.33 14.44 2.49
CA ARG A 38 16.33 14.70 1.44
C ARG A 38 15.52 13.45 1.11
N GLU A 39 16.16 12.29 1.00
CA GLU A 39 15.48 11.01 0.76
C GLU A 39 14.54 10.64 1.90
N LEU A 40 14.95 10.89 3.16
CA LEU A 40 14.12 10.65 4.34
C LEU A 40 12.78 11.42 4.30
N LEU A 41 12.69 12.57 3.64
CA LEU A 41 11.43 13.31 3.47
C LEU A 41 10.43 12.56 2.59
N ASP A 42 10.94 11.80 1.61
CA ASP A 42 10.14 11.08 0.62
C ASP A 42 9.80 9.65 1.05
N TRP A 43 10.46 9.14 2.09
CA TRP A 43 10.20 7.82 2.64
C TRP A 43 8.80 7.74 3.22
N GLU A 44 8.15 6.62 2.93
CA GLU A 44 6.86 6.26 3.50
C GLU A 44 7.10 5.27 4.64
N TYR A 45 6.24 5.32 5.65
CA TYR A 45 6.26 4.38 6.76
C TYR A 45 6.37 2.92 6.29
N ALA A 46 5.68 2.57 5.19
CA ALA A 46 5.65 1.22 4.63
C ALA A 46 7.02 0.67 4.18
N GLY A 47 8.04 1.52 4.03
CA GLY A 47 9.40 1.14 3.66
C GLY A 47 10.30 0.88 4.87
N VAL A 48 11.43 1.58 4.92
CA VAL A 48 12.55 1.35 5.85
C VAL A 48 12.12 1.45 7.32
N GLU A 49 11.30 2.44 7.69
CA GLU A 49 10.92 2.62 9.09
C GLU A 49 10.12 1.43 9.64
N ARG A 50 9.18 0.89 8.84
CA ARG A 50 8.46 -0.35 9.16
C ARG A 50 9.42 -1.53 9.29
N GLU A 51 10.40 -1.66 8.39
CA GLU A 51 11.41 -2.73 8.48
C GLU A 51 12.24 -2.61 9.76
N ILE A 52 12.68 -1.39 10.13
CA ILE A 52 13.39 -1.18 11.41
C ILE A 52 12.53 -1.59 12.61
N ALA A 53 11.24 -1.21 12.60
CA ALA A 53 10.30 -1.60 13.66
C ALA A 53 10.07 -3.12 13.71
N HIS A 54 10.06 -3.79 12.57
CA HIS A 54 9.98 -5.25 12.44
C HIS A 54 11.20 -5.92 13.09
N GLU A 55 12.40 -5.54 12.64
CA GLU A 55 13.66 -6.18 13.08
C GLU A 55 13.96 -5.95 14.57
N ILE A 56 13.67 -4.77 15.11
CA ILE A 56 13.91 -4.52 16.53
C ILE A 56 12.94 -5.32 17.42
N PHE A 57 11.74 -5.64 16.92
CA PHE A 57 10.77 -6.39 17.71
C PHE A 57 11.17 -7.86 17.90
N HIS A 58 11.94 -8.40 16.95
CA HIS A 58 12.46 -9.75 17.04
C HIS A 58 13.35 -9.99 18.28
N HIS A 59 13.96 -8.94 18.84
CA HIS A 59 14.72 -9.07 20.09
C HIS A 59 13.90 -9.60 21.26
N TRP A 60 12.56 -9.45 21.25
CA TRP A 60 11.66 -10.11 22.20
C TRP A 60 11.01 -11.38 21.61
N PHE A 61 10.57 -11.33 20.36
CA PHE A 61 9.87 -12.43 19.67
C PHE A 61 10.67 -12.90 18.46
N GLY A 62 11.52 -13.91 18.65
CA GLY A 62 12.50 -14.34 17.66
C GLY A 62 13.83 -14.69 18.29
N ASP A 63 14.32 -13.80 19.16
CA ASP A 63 15.60 -14.00 19.84
C ASP A 63 15.43 -14.40 21.30
N TYR A 64 14.66 -13.63 22.08
CA TYR A 64 14.49 -13.90 23.51
C TYR A 64 13.60 -15.11 23.77
N VAL A 65 12.58 -15.28 22.92
CA VAL A 65 11.85 -16.54 22.75
C VAL A 65 11.78 -16.81 21.25
N THR A 66 12.53 -17.80 20.78
CA THR A 66 12.56 -18.19 19.35
C THR A 66 11.47 -19.20 19.03
N ALA A 67 10.98 -19.26 17.80
CA ALA A 67 10.14 -20.37 17.35
C ALA A 67 10.82 -21.72 17.61
N GLU A 68 10.04 -22.70 18.10
CA GLU A 68 10.52 -24.07 18.37
C GLU A 68 10.99 -24.78 17.09
N SER A 69 10.30 -24.51 15.98
CA SER A 69 10.59 -25.05 14.65
C SER A 69 10.02 -24.11 13.59
N TRP A 70 10.38 -24.32 12.31
CA TRP A 70 9.80 -23.56 11.20
C TRP A 70 8.27 -23.66 11.14
N SER A 71 7.70 -24.78 11.59
CA SER A 71 6.24 -24.95 11.76
C SER A 71 5.61 -23.87 12.62
N ASN A 72 6.37 -23.37 13.60
CA ASN A 72 5.98 -22.38 14.59
C ASN A 72 6.54 -20.98 14.27
N LEU A 73 7.01 -20.72 13.04
CA LEU A 73 7.63 -19.44 12.64
C LEU A 73 6.73 -18.22 12.88
N THR A 74 5.41 -18.41 12.93
CA THR A 74 4.43 -17.42 13.38
C THR A 74 4.76 -16.78 14.74
N MET A 75 5.44 -17.50 15.64
CA MET A 75 5.84 -16.98 16.95
C MET A 75 6.93 -15.90 16.86
N ASN A 76 7.64 -15.82 15.73
CA ASN A 76 8.58 -14.76 15.41
C ASN A 76 7.91 -13.72 14.51
N GLU A 77 7.57 -14.13 13.29
CA GLU A 77 7.25 -13.23 12.18
C GLU A 77 5.89 -12.55 12.29
N SER A 78 4.88 -13.25 12.83
CA SER A 78 3.56 -12.63 13.06
C SER A 78 3.67 -11.50 14.07
N PHE A 79 4.51 -11.70 15.10
CA PHE A 79 4.72 -10.74 16.17
C PHE A 79 5.50 -9.53 15.67
N ALA A 80 6.55 -9.73 14.89
CA ALA A 80 7.26 -8.64 14.23
C ALA A 80 6.35 -7.87 13.26
N ASN A 81 5.52 -8.56 12.46
CA ASN A 81 4.53 -7.90 11.61
C ASN A 81 3.46 -7.13 12.41
N PHE A 82 3.00 -7.69 13.53
CA PHE A 82 2.06 -7.01 14.43
C PHE A 82 2.67 -5.75 15.07
N CYS A 83 3.96 -5.76 15.41
CA CYS A 83 4.66 -4.59 15.91
C CYS A 83 4.64 -3.42 14.92
N GLU A 84 4.66 -3.70 13.62
CA GLU A 84 4.54 -2.66 12.60
C GLU A 84 3.24 -1.85 12.75
N VAL A 85 2.14 -2.47 13.21
CA VAL A 85 0.88 -1.78 13.52
C VAL A 85 1.04 -0.93 14.78
N LEU A 86 1.63 -1.50 15.84
CA LEU A 86 1.83 -0.82 17.11
C LEU A 86 2.73 0.41 16.99
N TRP A 87 3.82 0.29 16.24
CA TRP A 87 4.76 1.40 16.04
C TRP A 87 4.13 2.53 15.21
N ALA A 88 3.41 2.20 14.13
CA ALA A 88 2.67 3.20 13.36
C ALA A 88 1.62 3.93 14.21
N GLU A 89 0.89 3.17 15.04
CA GLU A 89 -0.10 3.70 15.97
C GLU A 89 0.55 4.64 16.99
N HIS A 90 1.70 4.26 17.54
CA HIS A 90 2.45 5.06 18.52
C HIS A 90 3.03 6.34 17.91
N ALA A 91 3.75 6.23 16.79
CA ALA A 91 4.49 7.34 16.19
C ALA A 91 3.58 8.34 15.46
N TYR A 92 2.52 7.85 14.80
CA TYR A 92 1.70 8.63 13.87
C TYR A 92 0.20 8.61 14.20
N GLY A 93 -0.19 7.94 15.28
CA GLY A 93 -1.57 7.87 15.76
C GLY A 93 -2.40 6.72 15.17
N PRO A 94 -3.63 6.53 15.67
CA PRO A 94 -4.44 5.34 15.40
C PRO A 94 -4.80 5.15 13.92
N ASP A 95 -4.93 6.23 13.15
CA ASP A 95 -5.20 6.16 11.72
C ASP A 95 -4.02 5.53 10.95
N ALA A 96 -2.77 5.78 11.36
CA ALA A 96 -1.59 5.19 10.73
C ALA A 96 -1.45 3.71 11.09
N GLY A 97 -1.70 3.34 12.34
CA GLY A 97 -1.80 1.94 12.77
C GLY A 97 -2.86 1.18 11.98
N ALA A 98 -4.06 1.73 11.86
CA ALA A 98 -5.14 1.14 11.07
C ALA A 98 -4.82 1.07 9.57
N ALA A 99 -4.12 2.05 9.01
CA ALA A 99 -3.65 2.01 7.63
C ALA A 99 -2.63 0.89 7.40
N GLN A 100 -1.75 0.64 8.37
CA GLN A 100 -0.81 -0.48 8.33
C GLN A 100 -1.52 -1.83 8.46
N ALA A 101 -2.43 -1.97 9.42
CA ALA A 101 -3.22 -3.20 9.60
C ALA A 101 -4.02 -3.54 8.32
N ASP A 102 -4.65 -2.53 7.71
CA ASP A 102 -5.34 -2.68 6.42
C ASP A 102 -4.41 -3.12 5.29
N ARG A 103 -3.21 -2.51 5.20
CA ARG A 103 -2.21 -2.89 4.19
C ARG A 103 -1.77 -4.33 4.37
N SER A 104 -1.46 -4.77 5.59
CA SER A 104 -1.12 -6.17 5.88
C SER A 104 -2.25 -7.11 5.44
N LEU A 105 -3.49 -6.86 5.87
CA LEU A 105 -4.62 -7.71 5.51
C LEU A 105 -4.83 -7.79 3.99
N ARG A 106 -4.77 -6.66 3.27
CA ARG A 106 -4.88 -6.65 1.80
C ARG A 106 -3.75 -7.38 1.10
N ASN A 107 -2.53 -7.28 1.61
CA ASN A 107 -1.39 -8.01 1.07
C ASN A 107 -1.57 -9.52 1.21
N TYR A 108 -2.08 -9.98 2.36
CA TYR A 108 -2.46 -11.39 2.55
C TYR A 108 -3.55 -11.83 1.56
N LEU A 109 -4.63 -11.06 1.44
CA LEU A 109 -5.80 -11.39 0.61
C LEU A 109 -5.52 -11.38 -0.90
N ARG A 110 -4.47 -10.68 -1.36
CA ARG A 110 -4.13 -10.58 -2.79
C ARG A 110 -3.60 -11.88 -3.39
N THR A 111 -3.04 -12.76 -2.57
CA THR A 111 -2.41 -14.02 -3.01
C THR A 111 -3.35 -15.19 -2.72
N SER A 112 -4.01 -15.73 -3.74
CA SER A 112 -5.01 -16.80 -3.58
C SER A 112 -4.46 -18.07 -2.93
N SER A 113 -3.21 -18.45 -3.22
CA SER A 113 -2.56 -19.63 -2.62
C SER A 113 -2.34 -19.54 -1.11
N ASN A 114 -2.48 -18.34 -0.53
CA ASN A 114 -2.46 -18.17 0.92
C ASN A 114 -3.73 -18.74 1.60
N TYR A 115 -4.83 -18.88 0.87
CA TYR A 115 -6.11 -19.31 1.46
C TYR A 115 -6.02 -20.72 2.05
N GLU A 116 -5.35 -21.65 1.38
CA GLU A 116 -5.33 -23.07 1.76
C GLU A 116 -4.37 -23.40 2.92
N LYS A 117 -3.55 -22.44 3.33
CA LYS A 117 -2.47 -22.65 4.29
C LYS A 117 -2.92 -22.31 5.72
N PRO A 118 -2.74 -23.22 6.70
CA PRO A 118 -2.84 -22.85 8.11
C PRO A 118 -1.64 -21.99 8.53
N LEU A 119 -1.76 -21.31 9.66
CA LEU A 119 -0.69 -20.46 10.19
C LEU A 119 0.45 -21.32 10.78
N VAL A 120 0.08 -22.37 11.52
CA VAL A 120 1.00 -23.43 11.96
C VAL A 120 0.93 -24.58 10.96
N ARG A 121 2.08 -24.99 10.44
CA ARG A 121 2.17 -26.05 9.42
C ARG A 121 3.14 -27.12 9.87
N PHE A 122 2.64 -28.30 10.17
CA PHE A 122 3.48 -29.45 10.54
C PHE A 122 4.12 -30.14 9.33
N GLN A 123 3.73 -29.76 8.11
CA GLN A 123 4.23 -30.31 6.86
C GLN A 123 4.54 -29.17 5.90
N TYR A 124 5.79 -29.10 5.45
CA TYR A 124 6.31 -28.19 4.43
C TYR A 124 7.45 -28.90 3.69
N ALA A 125 7.71 -28.54 2.44
CA ALA A 125 8.76 -29.19 1.65
C ALA A 125 10.12 -28.54 1.92
N ASP A 126 10.13 -27.21 2.04
CA ASP A 126 11.29 -26.40 2.37
C ASP A 126 10.92 -25.39 3.47
N LYS A 127 11.89 -25.00 4.30
CA LYS A 127 11.68 -23.94 5.31
C LYS A 127 11.23 -22.62 4.69
N GLU A 128 11.66 -22.34 3.46
CA GLU A 128 11.29 -21.13 2.73
C GLU A 128 9.77 -21.05 2.46
N ASP A 129 9.06 -22.19 2.48
CA ASP A 129 7.60 -22.23 2.37
C ASP A 129 6.89 -21.53 3.55
N MET A 130 7.59 -21.39 4.68
CA MET A 130 7.06 -20.72 5.88
C MET A 130 7.19 -19.20 5.81
N PHE A 131 8.02 -18.65 4.93
CA PHE A 131 8.23 -17.22 4.75
C PHE A 131 7.23 -16.64 3.74
N ASP A 132 5.95 -16.63 4.11
CA ASP A 132 4.86 -16.22 3.23
C ASP A 132 3.83 -15.30 3.90
N GLY A 133 2.88 -14.79 3.12
CA GLY A 133 1.94 -13.79 3.63
C GLY A 133 0.92 -14.31 4.66
N VAL A 134 0.85 -15.63 4.86
CA VAL A 134 0.07 -16.22 5.95
C VAL A 134 0.84 -16.06 7.25
N THR A 135 2.13 -16.45 7.28
CA THR A 135 2.99 -16.30 8.45
C THR A 135 3.15 -14.83 8.85
N TYR A 136 3.43 -13.93 7.89
CA TYR A 136 3.60 -12.52 8.18
C TYR A 136 2.27 -11.79 8.39
N GLN A 137 1.51 -11.55 7.31
CA GLN A 137 0.42 -10.58 7.34
C GLN A 137 -0.87 -11.13 7.94
N LYS A 138 -1.25 -12.40 7.67
CA LYS A 138 -2.42 -13.01 8.34
C LYS A 138 -2.13 -13.17 9.84
N GLY A 139 -0.95 -13.67 10.19
CA GLY A 139 -0.51 -13.82 11.58
C GLY A 139 -0.54 -12.52 12.37
N GLY A 140 0.06 -11.45 11.85
CA GLY A 140 0.01 -10.12 12.47
C GLY A 140 -1.43 -9.58 12.60
N SER A 141 -2.27 -9.83 11.59
CA SER A 141 -3.70 -9.45 11.64
C SER A 141 -4.49 -10.22 12.69
N ILE A 142 -4.21 -11.53 12.88
CA ILE A 142 -4.81 -12.37 13.92
C ILE A 142 -4.41 -11.86 15.31
N LEU A 143 -3.15 -11.49 15.52
CA LEU A 143 -2.68 -10.90 16.78
C LEU A 143 -3.38 -9.56 17.07
N ASN A 144 -3.55 -8.70 16.06
CA ASN A 144 -4.29 -7.44 16.22
C ASN A 144 -5.78 -7.67 16.57
N MET A 145 -6.41 -8.68 15.96
CA MET A 145 -7.77 -9.10 16.30
C MET A 145 -7.85 -9.68 17.73
N LEU A 146 -6.85 -10.45 18.15
CA LEU A 146 -6.77 -11.01 19.50
C LEU A 146 -6.56 -9.91 20.56
N ARG A 147 -5.74 -8.89 20.26
CA ARG A 147 -5.61 -7.66 21.08
C ARG A 147 -6.97 -7.00 21.29
N ALA A 148 -7.76 -6.86 20.23
CA ALA A 148 -9.09 -6.26 20.32
C ALA A 148 -10.09 -7.15 21.07
N HIS A 149 -9.98 -8.49 20.94
CA HIS A 149 -10.85 -9.44 21.62
C HIS A 149 -10.64 -9.47 23.15
N LEU A 150 -9.38 -9.54 23.58
CA LEU A 150 -9.00 -9.59 25.00
C LEU A 150 -9.01 -8.22 25.68
N GLY A 151 -8.86 -7.15 24.90
CA GLY A 151 -8.56 -5.82 25.41
C GLY A 151 -7.06 -5.62 25.64
N GLU A 152 -6.61 -4.39 25.47
CA GLU A 152 -5.19 -4.04 25.38
C GLU A 152 -4.39 -4.41 26.65
N GLU A 153 -4.92 -4.09 27.82
CA GLU A 153 -4.25 -4.36 29.10
C GLU A 153 -4.01 -5.86 29.32
N ILE A 154 -5.06 -6.67 29.12
CA ILE A 154 -5.00 -8.12 29.31
C ILE A 154 -4.08 -8.76 28.28
N PHE A 155 -4.19 -8.35 27.01
CA PHE A 155 -3.34 -8.84 25.93
C PHE A 155 -1.85 -8.61 26.23
N PHE A 156 -1.43 -7.38 26.53
CA PHE A 156 -0.02 -7.09 26.79
C PHE A 156 0.49 -7.68 28.11
N ARG A 157 -0.35 -7.81 29.15
CA ARG A 157 0.01 -8.55 30.36
C ARG A 157 0.24 -10.02 30.07
N GLY A 158 -0.59 -10.65 29.24
CA GLY A 158 -0.41 -12.02 28.78
C GLY A 158 0.86 -12.22 27.95
N LEU A 159 1.20 -11.29 27.05
CA LEU A 159 2.47 -11.34 26.32
C LEU A 159 3.69 -11.23 27.24
N GLN A 160 3.64 -10.35 28.25
CA GLN A 160 4.72 -10.27 29.25
C GLN A 160 4.86 -11.54 30.06
N HIS A 161 3.73 -12.18 30.41
CA HIS A 161 3.71 -13.45 31.12
C HIS A 161 4.32 -14.57 30.27
N TYR A 162 3.91 -14.69 29.00
CA TYR A 162 4.46 -15.61 28.02
C TYR A 162 5.98 -15.46 27.87
N LEU A 163 6.48 -14.25 27.64
CA LEU A 163 7.93 -14.01 27.48
C LEU A 163 8.71 -14.40 28.74
N LYS A 164 8.19 -14.09 29.94
CA LYS A 164 8.86 -14.45 31.20
C LYS A 164 8.92 -15.96 31.43
N GLN A 165 7.84 -16.68 31.13
CA GLN A 165 7.76 -18.13 31.32
C GLN A 165 8.67 -18.90 30.35
N ASN A 166 8.90 -18.37 29.15
CA ASN A 166 9.62 -19.04 28.07
C ASN A 166 10.99 -18.41 27.75
N ALA A 167 11.50 -17.57 28.67
CA ALA A 167 12.72 -16.80 28.53
C ALA A 167 13.92 -17.66 28.09
N PHE A 168 14.64 -17.20 27.07
CA PHE A 168 15.82 -17.87 26.48
C PHE A 168 15.54 -19.30 25.98
N GLY A 169 14.28 -19.58 25.66
CA GLY A 169 13.81 -20.87 25.20
C GLY A 169 13.06 -20.77 23.87
N THR A 170 12.28 -21.81 23.60
CA THR A 170 11.47 -21.93 22.40
C THR A 170 10.00 -21.62 22.67
N GLY A 171 9.34 -21.06 21.66
CA GLY A 171 7.95 -20.61 21.68
C GLY A 171 7.06 -21.39 20.72
N GLU A 172 5.90 -21.78 21.22
CA GLU A 172 4.81 -22.40 20.47
C GLU A 172 3.48 -21.66 20.71
N PRO A 173 2.55 -21.66 19.75
CA PRO A 173 1.23 -21.07 19.93
C PRO A 173 0.45 -21.63 21.12
N HIS A 174 0.69 -22.89 21.50
CA HIS A 174 0.06 -23.48 22.67
C HIS A 174 0.51 -22.81 23.98
N GLN A 175 1.80 -22.48 24.11
CA GLN A 175 2.34 -21.77 25.27
C GLN A 175 1.79 -20.34 25.33
N LEU A 176 1.70 -19.66 24.18
CA LEU A 176 1.08 -18.33 24.10
C LEU A 176 -0.38 -18.38 24.54
N ARG A 177 -1.15 -19.36 24.06
CA ARG A 177 -2.54 -19.57 24.45
C ARG A 177 -2.65 -19.74 25.96
N LEU A 178 -1.90 -20.67 26.55
CA LEU A 178 -1.94 -20.93 28.00
C LEU A 178 -1.62 -19.67 28.82
N ALA A 179 -0.60 -18.91 28.43
CA ALA A 179 -0.25 -17.66 29.12
C ALA A 179 -1.35 -16.59 29.03
N LEU A 180 -2.01 -16.47 27.88
CA LEU A 180 -3.14 -15.55 27.71
C LEU A 180 -4.39 -16.01 28.48
N GLU A 181 -4.68 -17.32 28.52
CA GLU A 181 -5.78 -17.89 29.29
C GLU A 181 -5.55 -17.70 30.80
N GLU A 182 -4.33 -17.91 31.30
CA GLU A 182 -3.98 -17.70 32.71
C GLU A 182 -4.22 -16.24 33.15
N VAL A 183 -3.85 -15.27 32.31
CA VAL A 183 -4.01 -13.84 32.62
C VAL A 183 -5.46 -13.36 32.42
N SER A 184 -6.15 -13.85 31.39
CA SER A 184 -7.49 -13.37 31.02
C SER A 184 -8.64 -14.10 31.73
N GLY A 185 -8.43 -15.34 32.16
CA GLY A 185 -9.48 -16.24 32.65
C GLY A 185 -10.46 -16.72 31.56
N GLN A 186 -10.19 -16.46 30.28
CA GLN A 186 -11.05 -16.86 29.15
C GLN A 186 -10.51 -18.14 28.50
N ASP A 187 -11.39 -19.01 27.97
CA ASP A 187 -10.97 -20.12 27.10
C ASP A 187 -10.67 -19.61 25.68
N LEU A 188 -9.44 -19.83 25.22
CA LEU A 188 -8.95 -19.41 23.91
C LEU A 188 -8.67 -20.62 23.00
N ASN A 189 -8.98 -21.84 23.42
CA ASN A 189 -8.77 -23.03 22.60
C ASN A 189 -9.51 -22.94 21.25
N TRP A 190 -10.75 -22.45 21.24
CA TRP A 190 -11.50 -22.22 20.00
C TRP A 190 -10.80 -21.23 19.05
N PHE A 191 -10.21 -20.16 19.60
CA PHE A 191 -9.56 -19.11 18.83
C PHE A 191 -8.30 -19.66 18.14
N PHE A 192 -7.44 -20.35 18.89
CA PHE A 192 -6.20 -20.91 18.34
C PHE A 192 -6.48 -22.06 17.37
N ASN A 193 -7.45 -22.93 17.65
CA ASN A 193 -7.86 -23.97 16.71
C ASN A 193 -8.34 -23.39 15.37
N GLN A 194 -9.11 -22.30 15.42
CA GLN A 194 -9.62 -21.64 14.21
C GLN A 194 -8.52 -20.87 13.45
N TRP A 195 -7.70 -20.08 14.15
CA TRP A 195 -6.84 -19.08 13.52
C TRP A 195 -5.39 -19.51 13.35
N TYR A 196 -4.86 -20.34 14.27
CA TYR A 196 -3.50 -20.85 14.19
C TYR A 196 -3.44 -22.18 13.44
N TYR A 197 -4.29 -23.13 13.83
CA TYR A 197 -4.28 -24.48 13.27
C TYR A 197 -5.25 -24.67 12.10
N GLY A 198 -6.17 -23.72 11.89
CA GLY A 198 -7.09 -23.67 10.76
C GLY A 198 -6.56 -22.88 9.56
N ALA A 199 -6.94 -23.30 8.36
CA ALA A 199 -6.67 -22.59 7.11
C ALA A 199 -7.82 -21.64 6.73
N GLY A 200 -7.57 -20.80 5.72
CA GLY A 200 -8.59 -19.92 5.16
C GLY A 200 -8.85 -18.65 5.95
N HIS A 201 -9.89 -17.95 5.52
CA HIS A 201 -10.49 -16.80 6.18
C HIS A 201 -11.98 -16.77 5.84
N PRO A 202 -12.82 -16.11 6.65
CA PRO A 202 -14.23 -15.92 6.33
C PRO A 202 -14.38 -15.09 5.05
N VAL A 203 -15.28 -15.53 4.17
CA VAL A 203 -15.78 -14.74 3.05
C VAL A 203 -17.24 -14.47 3.32
N VAL A 204 -17.61 -13.21 3.55
CA VAL A 204 -18.96 -12.87 4.01
C VAL A 204 -19.71 -11.93 3.08
N THR A 205 -21.02 -12.13 2.98
CA THR A 205 -21.95 -11.11 2.47
C THR A 205 -22.78 -10.55 3.61
N ILE A 206 -23.00 -9.24 3.61
CA ILE A 206 -23.75 -8.52 4.64
C ILE A 206 -24.90 -7.77 3.99
N ASP A 207 -26.13 -8.09 4.40
CA ASP A 207 -27.37 -7.47 3.94
C ASP A 207 -28.14 -6.83 5.10
N TYR A 208 -28.94 -5.81 4.78
CA TYR A 208 -29.67 -5.01 5.77
C TYR A 208 -31.17 -4.97 5.44
N GLN A 209 -32.02 -5.13 6.46
CA GLN A 209 -33.47 -4.99 6.30
C GLN A 209 -34.08 -4.20 7.46
N TRP A 210 -34.80 -3.12 7.13
CA TRP A 210 -35.49 -2.29 8.12
C TRP A 210 -36.97 -2.68 8.23
N ASP A 211 -37.40 -3.08 9.43
CA ASP A 211 -38.81 -3.31 9.76
C ASP A 211 -39.36 -2.10 10.52
N ALA A 212 -40.09 -1.23 9.81
CA ALA A 212 -40.69 -0.03 10.38
C ALA A 212 -41.80 -0.35 11.40
N ALA A 213 -42.58 -1.41 11.18
CA ALA A 213 -43.70 -1.78 12.06
C ALA A 213 -43.17 -2.28 13.41
N ARG A 214 -42.07 -3.04 13.39
CA ARG A 214 -41.41 -3.55 14.61
C ARG A 214 -40.30 -2.66 15.15
N LYS A 215 -40.01 -1.53 14.49
CA LYS A 215 -38.92 -0.59 14.85
C LYS A 215 -37.59 -1.34 15.03
N ARG A 216 -37.24 -2.16 14.05
CA ARG A 216 -36.16 -3.14 14.15
C ARG A 216 -35.33 -3.18 12.88
N GLN A 217 -34.01 -3.11 13.05
CA GLN A 217 -33.03 -3.30 12.00
C GLN A 217 -32.51 -4.74 12.04
N ALA A 218 -32.63 -5.46 10.93
CA ALA A 218 -32.01 -6.76 10.74
C ALA A 218 -30.70 -6.63 9.95
N VAL A 219 -29.69 -7.40 10.34
CA VAL A 219 -28.43 -7.58 9.62
C VAL A 219 -28.29 -9.07 9.32
N VAL A 220 -28.30 -9.45 8.05
CA VAL A 220 -28.10 -10.83 7.62
C VAL A 220 -26.67 -10.99 7.17
N VAL A 221 -25.90 -11.83 7.86
CA VAL A 221 -24.51 -12.14 7.49
C VAL A 221 -24.46 -13.58 7.00
N ARG A 222 -23.91 -13.80 5.80
CA ARG A 222 -23.71 -15.14 5.22
C ARG A 222 -22.24 -15.42 5.08
N GLN A 223 -21.79 -16.56 5.59
CA GLN A 223 -20.48 -17.12 5.33
C GLN A 223 -20.55 -17.95 4.04
N THR A 224 -19.79 -17.57 3.02
CA THR A 224 -19.84 -18.16 1.67
C THR A 224 -18.53 -18.84 1.28
N GLN A 225 -17.54 -18.86 2.15
CA GLN A 225 -16.27 -19.52 1.89
C GLN A 225 -16.41 -21.04 1.82
N ALA A 226 -15.51 -21.69 1.06
CA ALA A 226 -15.38 -23.15 1.09
C ALA A 226 -14.65 -23.58 2.38
N GLY A 227 -15.17 -24.60 3.08
CA GLY A 227 -14.59 -25.15 4.31
C GLY A 227 -15.47 -24.93 5.54
N GLY A 228 -14.83 -24.87 6.72
CA GLY A 228 -15.52 -24.71 8.00
C GLY A 228 -16.12 -23.31 8.19
N LEU A 229 -17.16 -23.25 9.03
CA LEU A 229 -17.70 -21.99 9.52
C LEU A 229 -16.76 -21.38 10.55
N PHE A 230 -16.59 -20.07 10.50
CA PHE A 230 -15.83 -19.32 11.49
C PHE A 230 -16.77 -18.79 12.58
N VAL A 231 -16.29 -18.82 13.82
CA VAL A 231 -16.87 -18.07 14.93
C VAL A 231 -16.29 -16.66 14.89
N LEU A 232 -17.16 -15.65 14.73
CA LEU A 232 -16.77 -14.25 14.54
C LEU A 232 -17.41 -13.35 15.60
N PRO A 233 -16.75 -13.14 16.75
CA PRO A 233 -17.16 -12.12 17.71
C PRO A 233 -16.84 -10.74 17.15
N LEU A 234 -17.83 -9.86 17.06
CA LEU A 234 -17.68 -8.53 16.48
C LEU A 234 -18.55 -7.48 17.18
N LEU A 235 -18.23 -6.22 16.93
CA LEU A 235 -19.05 -5.08 17.33
C LEU A 235 -19.91 -4.61 16.15
N VAL A 236 -21.17 -4.26 16.43
CA VAL A 236 -22.07 -3.60 15.49
C VAL A 236 -22.51 -2.28 16.07
N ASP A 237 -22.26 -1.18 15.37
CA ASP A 237 -22.79 0.14 15.73
C ASP A 237 -24.00 0.47 14.86
N VAL A 238 -25.14 0.74 15.48
CA VAL A 238 -26.37 1.18 14.81
C VAL A 238 -26.54 2.68 15.02
N TYR A 239 -26.51 3.46 13.95
CA TYR A 239 -26.66 4.91 13.97
C TYR A 239 -28.10 5.27 13.63
N ALA A 240 -28.85 5.78 14.60
CA ALA A 240 -30.23 6.23 14.39
C ALA A 240 -30.47 7.53 15.16
N GLY A 241 -31.11 8.52 14.51
CA GLY A 241 -31.37 9.82 15.13
C GLY A 241 -30.10 10.58 15.52
N GLY A 242 -29.01 10.40 14.76
CA GLY A 242 -27.73 11.07 14.99
C GLY A 242 -26.87 10.50 16.14
N LYS A 243 -27.25 9.36 16.74
CA LYS A 243 -26.48 8.69 17.80
C LYS A 243 -26.13 7.27 17.39
N ALA A 244 -24.93 6.82 17.75
CA ALA A 244 -24.51 5.43 17.63
C ALA A 244 -24.87 4.64 18.89
N GLN A 245 -25.47 3.47 18.72
CA GLN A 245 -25.60 2.46 19.77
C GLN A 245 -24.79 1.23 19.40
N ARG A 246 -23.89 0.82 20.29
CA ARG A 246 -22.98 -0.31 20.09
C ARG A 246 -23.58 -1.60 20.66
N TYR A 247 -23.41 -2.68 19.91
CA TYR A 247 -23.83 -4.03 20.27
C TYR A 247 -22.68 -5.02 20.09
N HIS A 248 -22.60 -6.01 20.97
CA HIS A 248 -21.74 -7.18 20.79
C HIS A 248 -22.54 -8.27 20.09
N ALA A 249 -21.96 -8.89 19.07
CA ALA A 249 -22.54 -10.01 18.36
C ALA A 249 -21.49 -11.11 18.14
N THR A 250 -21.96 -12.34 17.93
CA THR A 250 -21.10 -13.45 17.53
C THR A 250 -21.78 -14.21 16.42
N LEU A 251 -21.16 -14.25 15.25
CA LEU A 251 -21.61 -15.07 14.13
C LEU A 251 -21.04 -16.49 14.31
N ARG A 252 -21.86 -17.51 14.06
CA ARG A 252 -21.50 -18.94 14.25
C ARG A 252 -22.02 -19.82 13.12
N ASN A 253 -23.03 -19.36 12.37
CA ASN A 253 -23.75 -20.17 11.41
C ASN A 253 -23.36 -19.77 9.97
N ALA A 254 -23.76 -20.61 9.01
CA ALA A 254 -23.66 -20.28 7.59
C ALA A 254 -24.44 -18.99 7.25
N ILE A 255 -25.58 -18.80 7.93
CA ILE A 255 -26.38 -17.58 7.86
C ILE A 255 -26.79 -17.21 9.29
N ASP A 256 -26.40 -16.02 9.73
CA ASP A 256 -26.86 -15.42 10.98
C ASP A 256 -27.70 -14.18 10.66
N THR A 257 -28.81 -13.99 11.37
CA THR A 257 -29.59 -12.75 11.32
C THR A 257 -29.59 -12.09 12.69
N LEU A 258 -28.93 -10.95 12.78
CA LEU A 258 -28.86 -10.12 13.98
C LEU A 258 -29.99 -9.09 13.94
N TYR A 259 -30.65 -8.87 15.08
CA TYR A 259 -31.75 -7.92 15.20
C TYR A 259 -31.42 -6.84 16.22
N PHE A 260 -31.51 -5.58 15.80
CA PHE A 260 -31.23 -4.42 16.65
C PHE A 260 -32.46 -3.52 16.74
N PRO A 261 -32.90 -3.14 17.95
CA PRO A 261 -33.95 -2.14 18.10
C PRO A 261 -33.45 -0.77 17.64
N ALA A 262 -34.29 -0.03 16.90
CA ALA A 262 -34.03 1.37 16.56
C ALA A 262 -35.35 2.12 16.46
N ALA A 263 -35.46 3.34 17.00
CA ALA A 263 -36.72 4.07 17.00
C ALA A 263 -37.17 4.54 15.60
N THR A 264 -36.20 4.77 14.72
CA THR A 264 -36.35 5.17 13.32
C THR A 264 -35.44 4.31 12.45
N LYS A 265 -35.62 4.36 11.13
CA LYS A 265 -34.68 3.72 10.20
C LYS A 265 -33.26 4.22 10.49
N PRO A 266 -32.27 3.33 10.71
CA PRO A 266 -30.89 3.74 10.89
C PRO A 266 -30.33 4.46 9.65
N ASP A 267 -29.51 5.47 9.90
CA ASP A 267 -28.74 6.14 8.86
C ASP A 267 -27.52 5.31 8.42
N LEU A 268 -27.03 4.46 9.34
CA LEU A 268 -25.93 3.53 9.13
C LEU A 268 -26.02 2.36 10.11
N VAL A 269 -25.68 1.17 9.62
CA VAL A 269 -25.29 0.04 10.47
C VAL A 269 -23.85 -0.32 10.14
N ASN A 270 -22.95 -0.12 11.09
CA ASN A 270 -21.52 -0.39 10.93
C ASN A 270 -21.19 -1.75 11.53
N VAL A 271 -21.22 -2.80 10.70
CA VAL A 271 -20.77 -4.14 11.07
C VAL A 271 -19.25 -4.19 11.10
N ASP A 272 -18.69 -4.86 12.11
CA ASP A 272 -17.27 -4.79 12.47
C ASP A 272 -16.86 -3.34 12.79
N ALA A 273 -17.54 -2.75 13.77
CA ALA A 273 -17.30 -1.37 14.17
C ALA A 273 -15.88 -1.14 14.73
N ALA A 274 -15.18 -2.18 15.18
CA ALA A 274 -13.78 -2.10 15.59
C ALA A 274 -12.79 -2.15 14.41
N LYS A 275 -13.21 -2.67 13.24
CA LYS A 275 -12.40 -2.81 12.03
C LYS A 275 -11.17 -3.69 12.20
N VAL A 276 -11.34 -4.84 12.84
CA VAL A 276 -10.25 -5.77 13.19
C VAL A 276 -10.44 -7.18 12.64
N GLN A 277 -11.56 -7.46 11.96
CA GLN A 277 -11.81 -8.82 11.47
C GLN A 277 -10.88 -9.20 10.33
N VAL A 278 -10.32 -10.41 10.42
CA VAL A 278 -9.48 -11.02 9.39
C VAL A 278 -10.38 -11.76 8.40
N TRP A 279 -11.03 -11.01 7.51
CA TRP A 279 -12.03 -11.54 6.58
C TRP A 279 -12.00 -10.84 5.21
N GLN A 280 -12.65 -11.47 4.23
CA GLN A 280 -13.11 -10.81 3.01
C GLN A 280 -14.61 -10.54 3.14
N LYS A 281 -15.05 -9.33 2.82
CA LYS A 281 -16.48 -8.98 2.90
C LYS A 281 -17.01 -8.30 1.65
N GLN A 282 -18.25 -8.63 1.32
CA GLN A 282 -19.13 -7.82 0.48
C GLN A 282 -20.20 -7.19 1.38
N ASP A 283 -20.10 -5.89 1.60
CA ASP A 283 -21.00 -5.13 2.46
C ASP A 283 -21.99 -4.33 1.59
N ASN A 284 -23.26 -4.79 1.53
CA ASN A 284 -24.27 -4.27 0.61
C ASN A 284 -24.95 -2.97 1.12
N LYS A 285 -24.15 -2.08 1.72
CA LYS A 285 -24.56 -0.70 2.02
C LYS A 285 -24.81 0.10 0.74
N SER A 286 -25.79 0.98 0.78
CA SER A 286 -26.01 2.03 -0.20
C SER A 286 -24.90 3.10 -0.13
N LEU A 287 -24.75 3.88 -1.20
CA LEU A 287 -23.84 5.04 -1.19
C LEU A 287 -24.26 6.09 -0.13
N ALA A 288 -25.54 6.18 0.21
CA ALA A 288 -26.03 7.07 1.27
C ALA A 288 -25.50 6.65 2.64
N GLU A 289 -25.52 5.34 2.94
CA GLU A 289 -24.94 4.79 4.17
C GLU A 289 -23.42 4.96 4.20
N TYR A 290 -22.71 4.72 3.08
CA TYR A 290 -21.26 5.01 3.00
C TYR A 290 -20.95 6.50 3.18
N ALA A 291 -21.78 7.40 2.62
CA ALA A 291 -21.61 8.84 2.83
C ALA A 291 -21.81 9.24 4.30
N TYR A 292 -22.74 8.59 5.00
CA TYR A 292 -22.93 8.77 6.44
C TYR A 292 -21.74 8.19 7.22
N GLN A 293 -21.30 6.98 6.90
CA GLN A 293 -20.12 6.32 7.48
C GLN A 293 -18.89 7.20 7.39
N PHE A 294 -18.60 7.76 6.21
CA PHE A 294 -17.45 8.65 6.00
C PHE A 294 -17.44 9.85 6.96
N ARG A 295 -18.61 10.43 7.26
CA ARG A 295 -18.74 11.64 8.08
C ARG A 295 -18.83 11.38 9.58
N HIS A 296 -19.36 10.23 9.98
CA HIS A 296 -19.80 10.01 11.36
C HIS A 296 -19.11 8.84 12.06
N ALA A 297 -18.59 7.86 11.33
CA ALA A 297 -17.90 6.73 11.92
C ALA A 297 -16.41 7.07 12.19
N PRO A 298 -15.85 6.64 13.33
CA PRO A 298 -14.62 7.24 13.85
C PRO A 298 -13.33 6.70 13.24
N HIS A 299 -13.33 5.49 12.67
CA HIS A 299 -12.08 4.80 12.33
C HIS A 299 -11.60 5.07 10.90
N TYR A 300 -10.29 4.92 10.69
CA TYR A 300 -9.67 5.04 9.37
C TYR A 300 -10.35 4.14 8.33
N LEU A 301 -10.61 2.89 8.67
CA LEU A 301 -11.22 1.93 7.76
C LEU A 301 -12.67 2.28 7.41
N ASP A 302 -13.40 2.97 8.30
CA ASP A 302 -14.74 3.48 7.96
C ASP A 302 -14.69 4.44 6.77
N ARG A 303 -13.74 5.38 6.82
CA ARG A 303 -13.56 6.40 5.78
C ARG A 303 -12.97 5.80 4.51
N ARG A 304 -11.99 4.89 4.64
CA ARG A 304 -11.39 4.18 3.51
C ARG A 304 -12.43 3.35 2.72
N GLU A 305 -13.28 2.59 3.42
CA GLU A 305 -14.35 1.79 2.80
C GLU A 305 -15.33 2.67 2.02
N ALA A 306 -15.72 3.82 2.59
CA ALA A 306 -16.61 4.76 1.90
C ALA A 306 -15.96 5.39 0.67
N LEU A 307 -14.67 5.72 0.72
CA LEU A 307 -13.92 6.22 -0.44
C LEU A 307 -13.80 5.15 -1.53
N ALA A 308 -13.53 3.88 -1.17
CA ALA A 308 -13.50 2.77 -2.12
C ALA A 308 -14.87 2.53 -2.77
N ALA A 309 -15.95 2.58 -1.99
CA ALA A 309 -17.31 2.45 -2.51
C ALA A 309 -17.68 3.60 -3.48
N ALA A 310 -17.20 4.82 -3.20
CA ALA A 310 -17.36 5.96 -4.07
C ALA A 310 -16.54 5.82 -5.37
N GLN A 311 -15.28 5.37 -5.28
CA GLN A 311 -14.41 5.13 -6.44
C GLN A 311 -15.01 4.10 -7.42
N ALA A 312 -15.72 3.09 -6.90
CA ALA A 312 -16.41 2.10 -7.73
C ALA A 312 -17.61 2.66 -8.52
N LYS A 313 -18.06 3.89 -8.24
CA LYS A 313 -19.22 4.54 -8.87
C LYS A 313 -18.87 5.98 -9.31
N PRO A 314 -17.88 6.19 -10.20
CA PRO A 314 -17.29 7.51 -10.47
C PRO A 314 -18.26 8.52 -11.10
N THR A 315 -19.35 8.04 -11.72
CA THR A 315 -20.38 8.88 -12.35
C THR A 315 -21.50 9.30 -11.40
N ASP A 316 -21.58 8.71 -10.20
CA ASP A 316 -22.63 9.02 -9.22
C ASP A 316 -22.34 10.36 -8.51
N PRO A 317 -23.30 11.32 -8.47
CA PRO A 317 -23.07 12.62 -7.84
C PRO A 317 -22.75 12.56 -6.34
N LEU A 318 -23.27 11.58 -5.61
CA LEU A 318 -22.96 11.39 -4.20
C LEU A 318 -21.56 10.78 -4.04
N ALA A 319 -21.18 9.83 -4.88
CA ALA A 319 -19.81 9.29 -4.90
C ALA A 319 -18.78 10.40 -5.16
N GLN A 320 -19.03 11.28 -6.12
CA GLN A 320 -18.17 12.44 -6.38
C GLN A 320 -18.05 13.37 -5.16
N LYS A 321 -19.14 13.59 -4.42
CA LYS A 321 -19.12 14.38 -3.17
C LYS A 321 -18.29 13.69 -2.07
N ILE A 322 -18.38 12.37 -1.93
CA ILE A 322 -17.57 11.61 -0.97
C ILE A 322 -16.08 11.75 -1.31
N LEU A 323 -15.72 11.56 -2.58
CA LEU A 323 -14.33 11.73 -3.04
C LEU A 323 -13.86 13.17 -2.81
N VAL A 324 -14.63 14.19 -3.16
CA VAL A 324 -14.21 15.59 -2.89
C VAL A 324 -14.02 15.85 -1.39
N ALA A 325 -14.85 15.29 -0.52
CA ALA A 325 -14.68 15.40 0.93
C ALA A 325 -13.39 14.73 1.44
N GLY A 326 -12.98 13.61 0.82
CA GLY A 326 -11.74 12.89 1.11
C GLY A 326 -10.47 13.72 0.96
N LEU A 327 -10.48 14.78 0.13
CA LEU A 327 -9.34 15.69 -0.04
C LEU A 327 -9.02 16.49 1.23
N THR A 328 -9.93 16.52 2.20
CA THR A 328 -9.77 17.22 3.49
C THR A 328 -9.69 16.27 4.67
N ASP A 329 -9.54 14.96 4.42
CA ASP A 329 -9.42 13.97 5.49
C ASP A 329 -8.18 14.23 6.37
N LYS A 330 -8.24 13.85 7.65
CA LYS A 330 -7.11 13.99 8.58
C LYS A 330 -5.94 13.08 8.22
N SER A 331 -6.19 11.91 7.64
CA SER A 331 -5.18 10.95 7.21
C SER A 331 -4.58 11.34 5.86
N ALA A 332 -3.24 11.48 5.82
CA ALA A 332 -2.52 11.73 4.57
C ALA A 332 -2.75 10.61 3.55
N ALA A 333 -2.79 9.35 4.00
CA ALA A 333 -3.04 8.20 3.13
C ALA A 333 -4.43 8.26 2.46
N LEU A 334 -5.46 8.73 3.17
CA LEU A 334 -6.80 8.89 2.59
C LEU A 334 -6.88 10.09 1.65
N ARG A 335 -6.17 11.18 1.94
CA ARG A 335 -6.06 12.31 1.01
C ARG A 335 -5.37 11.87 -0.28
N GLU A 336 -4.24 11.16 -0.19
CA GLU A 336 -3.52 10.64 -1.36
C GLU A 336 -4.37 9.65 -2.18
N MET A 337 -4.99 8.65 -1.53
CA MET A 337 -5.93 7.73 -2.17
C MET A 337 -7.04 8.48 -2.90
N THR A 338 -7.56 9.53 -2.28
CA THR A 338 -8.61 10.35 -2.87
C THR A 338 -8.12 11.08 -4.11
N VAL A 339 -6.95 11.71 -4.07
CA VAL A 339 -6.37 12.41 -5.23
C VAL A 339 -6.25 11.46 -6.42
N GLN A 340 -5.80 10.24 -6.19
CA GLN A 340 -5.65 9.20 -7.23
C GLN A 340 -7.00 8.70 -7.78
N ALA A 341 -8.08 8.79 -6.98
CA ALA A 341 -9.41 8.31 -7.35
C ALA A 341 -10.28 9.36 -8.08
N LEU A 342 -9.86 10.62 -8.17
CA LEU A 342 -10.63 11.68 -8.84
C LEU A 342 -10.65 11.49 -10.36
N ASP A 343 -11.83 11.63 -10.97
CA ASP A 343 -11.95 11.81 -12.42
C ASP A 343 -11.94 13.32 -12.75
N LEU A 344 -10.75 13.84 -13.04
CA LEU A 344 -10.61 15.25 -13.42
C LEU A 344 -11.08 15.56 -14.85
N LYS A 345 -11.45 14.56 -15.65
CA LYS A 345 -12.13 14.78 -16.94
C LYS A 345 -13.61 15.11 -16.72
N ASN A 346 -14.20 14.66 -15.60
CA ASN A 346 -15.54 15.05 -15.20
C ASN A 346 -15.57 16.52 -14.76
N ALA A 347 -16.26 17.38 -15.51
CA ALA A 347 -16.25 18.82 -15.28
C ALA A 347 -16.82 19.25 -13.90
N PRO A 348 -17.97 18.72 -13.41
CA PRO A 348 -18.43 18.97 -12.05
C PRO A 348 -17.40 18.60 -10.97
N GLN A 349 -16.83 17.39 -11.05
CA GLN A 349 -15.86 16.91 -10.08
C GLN A 349 -14.58 17.76 -10.10
N ARG A 350 -14.04 18.05 -11.30
CA ARG A 350 -12.90 18.95 -11.47
C ARG A 350 -13.16 20.33 -10.86
N ARG A 351 -14.33 20.93 -11.10
CA ARG A 351 -14.68 22.26 -10.56
C ARG A 351 -14.65 22.27 -9.03
N ALA A 352 -15.10 21.18 -8.40
CA ALA A 352 -15.11 21.04 -6.95
C ALA A 352 -13.72 20.70 -6.37
N ALA A 353 -12.97 19.81 -7.03
CA ALA A 353 -11.70 19.29 -6.54
C ALA A 353 -10.50 20.21 -6.79
N ALA A 354 -10.43 20.90 -7.94
CA ALA A 354 -9.22 21.61 -8.35
C ALA A 354 -8.74 22.69 -7.36
N PRO A 355 -9.63 23.51 -6.72
CA PRO A 355 -9.19 24.44 -5.68
C PRO A 355 -8.60 23.74 -4.43
N LEU A 356 -9.15 22.58 -4.05
CA LEU A 356 -8.66 21.79 -2.94
C LEU A 356 -7.31 21.14 -3.28
N LEU A 357 -7.16 20.58 -4.49
CA LEU A 357 -5.89 20.07 -4.99
C LEU A 357 -4.80 21.15 -5.00
N ALA A 358 -5.11 22.38 -5.41
CA ALA A 358 -4.15 23.48 -5.38
C ALA A 358 -3.72 23.82 -3.94
N LYS A 359 -4.64 23.73 -2.97
CA LYS A 359 -4.32 23.91 -1.55
C LYS A 359 -3.42 22.80 -1.02
N LEU A 360 -3.71 21.54 -1.36
CA LEU A 360 -2.91 20.38 -0.98
C LEU A 360 -1.49 20.46 -1.56
N ALA A 361 -1.38 20.68 -2.87
CA ALA A 361 -0.10 20.86 -3.56
C ALA A 361 0.78 21.96 -2.95
N ALA A 362 0.18 23.02 -2.41
CA ALA A 362 0.91 24.15 -1.84
C ALA A 362 1.28 23.98 -0.35
N ASN A 363 0.45 23.29 0.44
CA ASN A 363 0.50 23.40 1.90
C ASN A 363 0.28 22.09 2.68
N ASP A 364 0.07 20.94 2.03
CA ASP A 364 -0.11 19.69 2.77
C ASP A 364 1.15 19.33 3.57
N SER A 365 1.00 18.74 4.76
CA SER A 365 2.15 18.32 5.56
C SER A 365 2.84 17.08 5.00
N SER A 366 2.15 16.27 4.20
CA SER A 366 2.70 15.10 3.52
C SER A 366 3.20 15.48 2.12
N VAL A 367 4.48 15.20 1.86
CA VAL A 367 5.09 15.42 0.53
C VAL A 367 4.50 14.49 -0.52
N GLN A 368 4.00 13.32 -0.11
CA GLN A 368 3.29 12.37 -0.97
C GLN A 368 1.96 12.97 -1.45
N VAL A 369 1.18 13.56 -0.54
CA VAL A 369 -0.06 14.27 -0.89
C VAL A 369 0.23 15.50 -1.77
N GLN A 370 1.27 16.28 -1.45
CA GLN A 370 1.67 17.41 -2.29
C GLN A 370 1.98 16.96 -3.72
N ALA A 371 2.83 15.94 -3.87
CA ALA A 371 3.23 15.41 -5.17
C ALA A 371 2.04 14.82 -5.94
N ALA A 372 1.17 14.03 -5.30
CA ALA A 372 -0.03 13.50 -5.92
C ALA A 372 -0.94 14.63 -6.46
N ALA A 373 -1.14 15.69 -5.67
CA ALA A 373 -1.95 16.84 -6.06
C ALA A 373 -1.32 17.63 -7.21
N LEU A 374 0.02 17.79 -7.23
CA LEU A 374 0.75 18.42 -8.34
C LEU A 374 0.59 17.61 -9.63
N THR A 375 0.76 16.29 -9.57
CA THR A 375 0.55 15.39 -10.71
C THR A 375 -0.88 15.50 -11.23
N ALA A 376 -1.88 15.45 -10.34
CA ALA A 376 -3.28 15.57 -10.71
C ALA A 376 -3.59 16.90 -11.42
N LEU A 377 -3.11 18.03 -10.87
CA LEU A 377 -3.27 19.35 -11.49
C LEU A 377 -2.51 19.48 -12.81
N GLY A 378 -1.35 18.82 -12.94
CA GLY A 378 -0.56 18.78 -14.16
C GLY A 378 -1.34 18.24 -15.35
N THR A 379 -2.18 17.22 -15.15
CA THR A 379 -3.04 16.64 -16.20
C THR A 379 -4.06 17.62 -16.79
N LEU A 380 -4.33 18.73 -16.11
CA LEU A 380 -5.27 19.74 -16.58
C LEU A 380 -4.66 20.69 -17.62
N GLU A 381 -3.33 20.81 -17.63
CA GLU A 381 -2.58 21.73 -18.51
C GLU A 381 -3.09 23.19 -18.46
N GLU A 382 -3.57 23.63 -17.29
CA GLU A 382 -4.11 24.97 -17.12
C GLU A 382 -3.02 25.97 -16.69
N LYS A 383 -2.79 27.01 -17.50
CA LYS A 383 -1.78 28.05 -17.28
C LYS A 383 -1.83 28.71 -15.89
N ARG A 384 -3.01 28.76 -15.26
CA ARG A 384 -3.18 29.32 -13.90
C ARG A 384 -2.36 28.60 -12.82
N TYR A 385 -2.00 27.33 -13.02
CA TYR A 385 -1.20 26.55 -12.07
C TYR A 385 0.31 26.65 -12.30
N ALA A 386 0.78 27.28 -13.38
CA ALA A 386 2.21 27.28 -13.71
C ALA A 386 3.08 27.95 -12.63
N ARG A 387 2.54 28.97 -11.93
CA ARG A 387 3.23 29.60 -10.78
C ARG A 387 3.32 28.67 -9.58
N LEU A 388 2.29 27.87 -9.33
CA LEU A 388 2.28 26.85 -8.27
C LEU A 388 3.35 25.79 -8.57
N PHE A 389 3.39 25.27 -9.80
CA PHE A 389 4.40 24.29 -10.21
C PHE A 389 5.82 24.86 -10.11
N SER A 390 6.04 26.09 -10.59
CA SER A 390 7.34 26.76 -10.48
C SER A 390 7.81 26.88 -9.03
N LYS A 391 6.91 27.26 -8.10
CA LYS A 391 7.24 27.37 -6.67
C LYS A 391 7.54 26.01 -6.04
N ALA A 392 6.81 24.97 -6.42
CA ALA A 392 7.00 23.62 -5.89
C ALA A 392 8.38 23.02 -6.24
N LEU A 393 9.04 23.51 -7.30
CA LEU A 393 10.42 23.12 -7.64
C LEU A 393 11.46 23.54 -6.59
N ASP A 394 11.12 24.43 -5.66
CA ASP A 394 12.01 24.84 -4.56
C ASP A 394 11.86 23.94 -3.31
N SER A 395 11.00 22.92 -3.37
CA SER A 395 10.88 21.91 -2.32
C SER A 395 12.18 21.11 -2.17
N LYS A 396 12.45 20.62 -0.95
CA LYS A 396 13.56 19.69 -0.69
C LYS A 396 13.25 18.25 -1.08
N SER A 397 11.97 17.90 -1.20
CA SER A 397 11.50 16.57 -1.59
C SER A 397 11.75 16.33 -3.09
N TYR A 398 12.40 15.23 -3.44
CA TYR A 398 12.59 14.83 -4.84
C TYR A 398 11.24 14.48 -5.47
N ARG A 399 10.31 13.89 -4.70
CA ARG A 399 8.96 13.56 -5.17
C ARG A 399 8.16 14.81 -5.57
N VAL A 400 8.17 15.84 -4.73
CA VAL A 400 7.49 17.12 -5.01
C VAL A 400 8.14 17.84 -6.18
N GLN A 401 9.47 17.88 -6.24
CA GLN A 401 10.20 18.47 -7.37
C GLN A 401 9.89 17.74 -8.68
N GLY A 402 9.88 16.41 -8.67
CA GLY A 402 9.57 15.59 -9.85
C GLY A 402 8.16 15.86 -10.39
N ALA A 403 7.14 15.77 -9.51
CA ALA A 403 5.75 16.04 -9.88
C ALA A 403 5.55 17.47 -10.41
N ALA A 404 6.17 18.47 -9.77
CA ALA A 404 6.13 19.85 -10.21
C ALA A 404 6.80 20.05 -11.58
N LEU A 405 7.93 19.36 -11.82
CA LEU A 405 8.69 19.46 -13.06
C LEU A 405 7.91 18.85 -14.23
N GLN A 406 7.28 17.68 -14.01
CA GLN A 406 6.36 17.07 -14.96
C GLN A 406 5.18 18.00 -15.29
N ALA A 407 4.54 18.55 -14.27
CA ALA A 407 3.36 19.40 -14.44
C ALA A 407 3.67 20.74 -15.13
N LEU A 408 4.91 21.24 -14.97
CA LEU A 408 5.37 22.47 -15.62
C LEU A 408 5.73 22.27 -17.10
N LEU A 409 6.21 21.09 -17.49
CA LEU A 409 6.72 20.78 -18.82
C LEU A 409 5.76 21.18 -19.98
N PRO A 410 4.47 20.80 -20.00
CA PRO A 410 3.56 21.19 -21.09
C PRO A 410 3.24 22.69 -21.09
N LEU A 411 3.43 23.38 -19.96
CA LEU A 411 3.08 24.81 -19.82
C LEU A 411 4.26 25.74 -20.14
N GLN A 412 5.45 25.39 -19.68
CA GLN A 412 6.67 26.20 -19.78
C GLN A 412 7.90 25.31 -20.05
N PRO A 413 8.01 24.69 -21.25
CA PRO A 413 9.05 23.70 -21.54
C PRO A 413 10.48 24.24 -21.41
N LYS A 414 10.71 25.51 -21.77
CA LYS A 414 12.03 26.16 -21.60
C LYS A 414 12.44 26.30 -20.14
N GLN A 415 11.49 26.66 -19.27
CA GLN A 415 11.73 26.78 -17.84
C GLN A 415 11.93 25.39 -17.21
N ALA A 416 11.11 24.42 -17.60
CA ALA A 416 11.25 23.04 -17.14
C ALA A 416 12.62 22.47 -17.52
N LEU A 417 13.09 22.68 -18.76
CA LEU A 417 14.43 22.27 -19.19
C LEU A 417 15.54 22.92 -18.36
N ALA A 418 15.47 24.24 -18.15
CA ALA A 418 16.47 24.95 -17.35
C ALA A 418 16.53 24.42 -15.91
N ARG A 419 15.38 24.09 -15.31
CA ARG A 419 15.32 23.51 -13.96
C ARG A 419 15.80 22.05 -13.94
N ALA A 420 15.46 21.25 -14.94
CA ALA A 420 15.97 19.89 -15.08
C ALA A 420 17.51 19.88 -15.14
N SER A 421 18.12 20.76 -15.93
CA SER A 421 19.58 20.95 -15.96
C SER A 421 20.16 21.38 -14.61
N ALA A 422 19.47 22.24 -13.85
CA ALA A 422 19.93 22.62 -12.52
C ALA A 422 19.88 21.47 -11.49
N PHE A 423 19.04 20.45 -11.71
CA PHE A 423 18.92 19.29 -10.82
C PHE A 423 19.83 18.11 -11.19
N GLU A 424 20.62 18.20 -12.27
CA GLU A 424 21.52 17.14 -12.74
C GLU A 424 22.45 16.58 -11.66
N ALA A 425 22.99 17.46 -10.81
CA ALA A 425 23.95 17.10 -9.77
C ALA A 425 23.31 16.41 -8.56
N ASP A 426 22.01 16.68 -8.30
CA ASP A 426 21.31 16.15 -7.12
C ASP A 426 19.86 15.80 -7.47
N ASN A 427 19.68 14.57 -7.94
CA ASN A 427 18.39 13.97 -8.26
C ASN A 427 18.37 12.50 -7.86
N LYS A 428 17.23 12.07 -7.31
CA LYS A 428 16.91 10.68 -6.97
C LYS A 428 15.46 10.39 -7.31
N GLY A 429 15.14 9.10 -7.48
CA GLY A 429 13.77 8.60 -7.63
C GLY A 429 12.93 9.39 -8.64
N ALA A 430 11.78 9.90 -8.19
CA ALA A 430 10.82 10.63 -9.01
C ALA A 430 11.41 11.87 -9.72
N LEU A 431 12.38 12.56 -9.13
CA LEU A 431 13.02 13.70 -9.80
C LEU A 431 13.89 13.25 -10.98
N THR A 432 14.60 12.12 -10.83
CA THR A 432 15.42 11.54 -11.91
C THR A 432 14.54 11.15 -13.09
N VAL A 433 13.40 10.50 -12.82
CA VAL A 433 12.38 10.18 -13.84
C VAL A 433 11.88 11.47 -14.52
N ALA A 434 11.56 12.49 -13.73
CA ALA A 434 11.09 13.78 -14.24
C ALA A 434 12.09 14.47 -15.16
N LEU A 435 13.36 14.48 -14.75
CA LEU A 435 14.46 15.04 -15.52
C LEU A 435 14.61 14.32 -16.87
N VAL A 436 14.58 12.98 -16.89
CA VAL A 436 14.64 12.21 -18.14
C VAL A 436 13.47 12.54 -19.08
N ASN A 437 12.26 12.64 -18.54
CA ASN A 437 11.08 13.00 -19.33
C ASN A 437 11.16 14.43 -19.90
N VAL A 438 11.67 15.39 -19.12
CA VAL A 438 11.92 16.76 -19.61
C VAL A 438 12.96 16.78 -20.71
N TYR A 439 14.08 16.05 -20.55
CA TYR A 439 15.10 15.97 -21.60
C TYR A 439 14.56 15.32 -22.87
N GLY A 440 13.76 14.27 -22.72
CA GLY A 440 13.07 13.61 -23.81
C GLY A 440 12.20 14.53 -24.66
N GLN A 441 11.45 15.44 -24.03
CA GLN A 441 10.47 16.28 -24.74
C GLN A 441 11.00 17.67 -25.11
N ALA A 442 11.83 18.28 -24.25
CA ALA A 442 12.28 19.67 -24.40
C ALA A 442 13.80 19.80 -24.58
N GLY A 443 14.59 18.75 -24.31
CA GLY A 443 16.03 18.74 -24.50
C GLY A 443 16.46 18.46 -25.95
N GLY A 444 17.76 18.27 -26.15
CA GLY A 444 18.36 17.88 -27.43
C GLY A 444 19.34 16.71 -27.31
N PRO A 445 20.01 16.33 -28.41
CA PRO A 445 20.90 15.16 -28.45
C PRO A 445 22.02 15.18 -27.40
N ALA A 446 22.47 16.36 -26.97
CA ALA A 446 23.49 16.51 -25.94
C ALA A 446 23.10 15.90 -24.57
N GLN A 447 21.80 15.74 -24.31
CA GLN A 447 21.30 15.13 -23.06
C GLN A 447 21.23 13.60 -23.12
N TRP A 448 21.42 12.98 -24.30
CA TRP A 448 21.29 11.53 -24.46
C TRP A 448 22.22 10.70 -23.54
N PRO A 449 23.52 11.03 -23.38
CA PRO A 449 24.39 10.29 -22.46
C PRO A 449 23.89 10.31 -21.01
N SER A 450 23.33 11.44 -20.56
CA SER A 450 22.76 11.56 -19.21
C SER A 450 21.50 10.72 -19.05
N ILE A 451 20.61 10.71 -20.05
CA ILE A 451 19.41 9.84 -20.06
C ILE A 451 19.83 8.38 -19.91
N LEU A 452 20.78 7.92 -20.72
CA LEU A 452 21.25 6.53 -20.67
C LEU A 452 21.88 6.17 -19.33
N SER A 453 22.78 7.01 -18.82
CA SER A 453 23.42 6.76 -17.53
C SER A 453 22.39 6.64 -16.39
N LYS A 454 21.36 7.50 -16.38
CA LYS A 454 20.29 7.47 -15.38
C LYS A 454 19.39 6.24 -15.52
N TYR A 455 19.07 5.85 -16.75
CA TYR A 455 18.31 4.62 -17.02
C TYR A 455 19.07 3.38 -16.56
N ASP A 456 20.36 3.28 -16.88
CA ASP A 456 21.19 2.13 -16.54
C ASP A 456 21.38 1.99 -15.02
N ALA A 457 21.50 3.11 -14.30
CA ALA A 457 21.58 3.13 -12.84
C ALA A 457 20.23 2.86 -12.14
N ALA A 458 19.10 2.98 -12.83
CA ALA A 458 17.78 2.78 -12.23
C ALA A 458 17.42 1.30 -12.07
N GLY A 459 16.70 1.00 -10.99
CA GLY A 459 15.99 -0.28 -10.85
C GLY A 459 14.85 -0.44 -11.87
N PRO A 460 14.21 -1.62 -11.95
CA PRO A 460 13.24 -1.94 -13.00
C PRO A 460 12.10 -0.92 -13.14
N ASN A 461 11.44 -0.54 -12.02
CA ASN A 461 10.34 0.42 -12.05
C ASN A 461 10.78 1.79 -12.59
N GLY A 462 11.93 2.29 -12.12
CA GLY A 462 12.48 3.56 -12.61
C GLY A 462 12.80 3.53 -14.10
N ARG A 463 13.27 2.39 -14.62
CA ARG A 463 13.49 2.21 -16.07
C ARG A 463 12.18 2.27 -16.85
N PHE A 464 11.11 1.63 -16.37
CA PHE A 464 9.78 1.72 -17.00
C PHE A 464 9.25 3.16 -17.00
N ASP A 465 9.38 3.86 -15.87
CA ASP A 465 8.90 5.24 -15.73
C ASP A 465 9.67 6.25 -16.62
N MET A 466 10.91 5.92 -17.00
CA MET A 466 11.75 6.73 -17.90
C MET A 466 11.51 6.46 -19.38
N LEU A 467 10.76 5.42 -19.75
CA LEU A 467 10.57 5.02 -21.16
C LEU A 467 9.92 6.13 -21.99
N THR A 468 8.98 6.89 -21.43
CA THR A 468 8.35 8.02 -22.15
C THR A 468 9.40 9.02 -22.60
N GLY A 469 10.29 9.47 -21.71
CA GLY A 469 11.37 10.40 -22.04
C GLY A 469 12.38 9.80 -23.02
N MET A 470 12.70 8.51 -22.88
CA MET A 470 13.60 7.82 -23.81
C MET A 470 13.02 7.75 -25.23
N VAL A 471 11.75 7.36 -25.37
CA VAL A 471 11.05 7.28 -26.66
C VAL A 471 11.06 8.64 -27.36
N GLU A 472 10.69 9.71 -26.64
CA GLU A 472 10.66 11.07 -27.21
C GLU A 472 12.05 11.60 -27.59
N MET A 473 13.11 11.20 -26.88
CA MET A 473 14.49 11.52 -27.29
C MET A 473 14.88 10.73 -28.53
N LEU A 474 14.67 9.41 -28.51
CA LEU A 474 15.03 8.51 -29.62
C LEU A 474 14.35 8.91 -30.91
N GLY A 475 13.08 9.33 -30.89
CA GLY A 475 12.39 9.85 -32.08
C GLY A 475 13.01 11.09 -32.71
N ARG A 476 13.95 11.75 -32.01
CA ARG A 476 14.59 13.00 -32.42
C ARG A 476 16.10 12.90 -32.64
N LEU A 477 16.73 11.78 -32.29
CA LEU A 477 18.16 11.56 -32.54
C LEU A 477 18.44 11.33 -34.02
N GLU A 478 19.62 11.72 -34.46
CA GLU A 478 20.15 11.46 -35.81
C GLU A 478 21.41 10.58 -35.78
N ASP A 479 21.91 10.29 -34.57
CA ASP A 479 23.04 9.38 -34.38
C ASP A 479 22.55 7.93 -34.42
N ALA A 480 22.99 7.23 -35.45
CA ALA A 480 22.70 5.82 -35.71
C ALA A 480 23.12 4.87 -34.57
N ALA A 481 24.26 5.13 -33.92
CA ALA A 481 24.76 4.30 -32.83
C ALA A 481 23.92 4.52 -31.57
N ALA A 482 23.61 5.78 -31.26
CA ALA A 482 22.75 6.14 -30.15
C ALA A 482 21.33 5.57 -30.27
N LEU A 483 20.78 5.55 -31.50
CA LEU A 483 19.49 4.94 -31.81
C LEU A 483 19.50 3.43 -31.56
N ALA A 484 20.51 2.72 -32.08
CA ALA A 484 20.66 1.29 -31.86
C ALA A 484 20.77 0.98 -30.35
N GLU A 485 21.58 1.74 -29.64
CA GLU A 485 21.82 1.59 -28.21
C GLU A 485 20.53 1.70 -27.37
N GLY A 486 19.69 2.71 -27.65
CA GLY A 486 18.43 2.90 -26.93
C GLY A 486 17.38 1.85 -27.28
N ILE A 487 17.26 1.46 -28.55
CA ILE A 487 16.35 0.40 -29.00
C ILE A 487 16.71 -0.92 -28.32
N THR A 488 18.00 -1.26 -28.23
CA THR A 488 18.48 -2.46 -27.55
C THR A 488 18.09 -2.46 -26.07
N ARG A 489 18.28 -1.35 -25.34
CA ARG A 489 17.88 -1.27 -23.92
C ARG A 489 16.38 -1.46 -23.69
N MET A 490 15.55 -0.83 -24.53
CA MET A 490 14.10 -1.02 -24.46
C MET A 490 13.73 -2.48 -24.71
N LYS A 491 14.33 -3.11 -25.72
CA LYS A 491 14.14 -4.52 -26.05
C LYS A 491 14.57 -5.45 -24.92
N ASP A 492 15.77 -5.25 -24.36
CA ASP A 492 16.30 -6.08 -23.29
C ASP A 492 15.42 -5.99 -22.02
N LEU A 493 14.90 -4.80 -21.71
CA LEU A 493 13.93 -4.61 -20.63
C LEU A 493 12.64 -5.40 -20.91
N ALA A 494 12.09 -5.32 -22.12
CA ALA A 494 10.87 -6.04 -22.50
C ALA A 494 11.05 -7.55 -22.44
N VAL A 495 12.17 -8.07 -22.96
CA VAL A 495 12.50 -9.50 -22.91
C VAL A 495 12.62 -9.97 -21.46
N LYS A 496 13.42 -9.26 -20.65
CA LYS A 496 13.67 -9.64 -19.25
C LYS A 496 12.39 -9.71 -18.40
N PHE A 497 11.43 -8.83 -18.66
CA PHE A 497 10.20 -8.72 -17.87
C PHE A 497 8.94 -9.17 -18.62
N LYS A 498 9.07 -9.91 -19.72
CA LYS A 498 7.95 -10.33 -20.58
C LYS A 498 6.83 -11.04 -19.82
N ALA A 499 7.19 -11.92 -18.89
CA ALA A 499 6.25 -12.67 -18.05
C ALA A 499 5.31 -11.76 -17.21
N TYR A 500 5.67 -10.49 -17.01
CA TYR A 500 4.88 -9.51 -16.27
C TYR A 500 3.97 -8.65 -17.16
N GLY A 501 3.81 -9.00 -18.45
CA GLY A 501 2.87 -8.33 -19.36
C GLY A 501 3.33 -6.96 -19.88
N VAL A 502 4.62 -6.65 -19.76
CA VAL A 502 5.18 -5.33 -20.14
C VAL A 502 5.60 -5.21 -21.61
N ALA A 503 5.54 -6.31 -22.36
CA ALA A 503 6.04 -6.37 -23.74
C ALA A 503 5.28 -5.44 -24.69
N GLU A 504 3.94 -5.46 -24.67
CA GLU A 504 3.11 -4.67 -25.60
C GLU A 504 3.29 -3.15 -25.42
N PRO A 505 3.30 -2.59 -24.19
CA PRO A 505 3.64 -1.18 -23.98
C PRO A 505 5.00 -0.78 -24.58
N ILE A 506 6.02 -1.61 -24.42
CA ILE A 506 7.37 -1.32 -24.94
C ILE A 506 7.39 -1.42 -26.48
N ILE A 507 6.75 -2.44 -27.05
CA ILE A 507 6.58 -2.56 -28.51
C ILE A 507 5.86 -1.32 -29.07
N GLY A 508 4.83 -0.83 -28.38
CA GLY A 508 4.17 0.43 -28.70
C GLY A 508 5.13 1.61 -28.74
N GLY A 509 5.98 1.75 -27.73
CA GLY A 509 7.04 2.77 -27.68
C GLY A 509 8.06 2.65 -28.81
N LEU A 510 8.51 1.44 -29.14
CA LEU A 510 9.43 1.19 -30.26
C LEU A 510 8.82 1.58 -31.61
N ARG A 511 7.54 1.27 -31.83
CA ARG A 511 6.79 1.68 -33.03
C ARG A 511 6.60 3.20 -33.09
N GLN A 512 6.43 3.85 -31.95
CA GLN A 512 6.40 5.31 -31.88
C GLN A 512 7.75 5.90 -32.31
N VAL A 513 8.88 5.35 -31.86
CA VAL A 513 10.21 5.77 -32.33
C VAL A 513 10.34 5.61 -33.86
N GLU A 514 9.94 4.46 -34.42
CA GLU A 514 9.92 4.24 -35.87
C GLU A 514 9.11 5.32 -36.60
N GLN A 515 7.91 5.63 -36.11
CA GLN A 515 7.04 6.65 -36.68
C GLN A 515 7.68 8.05 -36.63
N GLN A 516 8.26 8.43 -35.49
CA GLN A 516 8.92 9.73 -35.30
C GLN A 516 10.18 9.86 -36.17
N GLN A 517 10.85 8.75 -36.48
CA GLN A 517 12.06 8.68 -37.30
C GLN A 517 11.79 8.63 -38.81
N ALA A 518 10.53 8.42 -39.25
CA ALA A 518 10.19 8.16 -40.65
C ALA A 518 10.65 9.23 -41.65
N ALA A 519 10.78 10.49 -41.20
CA ALA A 519 11.23 11.62 -42.03
C ALA A 519 12.72 12.00 -41.83
N ARG A 520 13.48 11.22 -41.06
CA ARG A 520 14.88 11.50 -40.70
C ARG A 520 15.86 10.67 -41.51
N PRO A 521 17.15 11.08 -41.60
CA PRO A 521 18.18 10.32 -42.33
C PRO A 521 18.33 8.86 -41.84
N THR A 522 17.99 8.61 -40.58
CA THR A 522 18.07 7.33 -39.88
C THR A 522 16.83 6.44 -40.05
N ALA A 523 15.84 6.83 -40.87
CA ALA A 523 14.56 6.13 -41.01
C ALA A 523 14.69 4.64 -41.34
N THR A 524 15.44 4.30 -42.40
CA THR A 524 15.61 2.91 -42.86
C THR A 524 16.27 2.05 -41.79
N GLN A 525 17.33 2.55 -41.16
CA GLN A 525 18.03 1.83 -40.10
C GLN A 525 17.14 1.64 -38.88
N THR A 526 16.43 2.68 -38.45
CA THR A 526 15.50 2.62 -37.31
C THR A 526 14.43 1.56 -37.55
N LYS A 527 13.83 1.55 -38.75
CA LYS A 527 12.83 0.54 -39.12
C LYS A 527 13.38 -0.88 -39.02
N THR A 528 14.60 -1.12 -39.51
CA THR A 528 15.26 -2.42 -39.37
C THR A 528 15.50 -2.81 -37.91
N LEU A 529 16.01 -1.88 -37.10
CA LEU A 529 16.29 -2.12 -35.68
C LEU A 529 15.02 -2.39 -34.88
N VAL A 530 13.96 -1.60 -35.09
CA VAL A 530 12.66 -1.78 -34.44
C VAL A 530 12.03 -3.10 -34.84
N ALA A 531 12.03 -3.47 -36.13
CA ALA A 531 11.50 -4.75 -36.57
C ALA A 531 12.24 -5.95 -35.94
N ALA A 532 13.57 -5.89 -35.85
CA ALA A 532 14.38 -6.91 -35.19
C ALA A 532 14.07 -7.00 -33.68
N ALA A 533 14.05 -5.86 -32.99
CA ALA A 533 13.73 -5.78 -31.57
C ALA A 533 12.32 -6.32 -31.25
N VAL A 534 11.31 -5.93 -32.02
CA VAL A 534 9.93 -6.42 -31.83
C VAL A 534 9.86 -7.94 -32.02
N LYS A 535 10.54 -8.47 -33.04
CA LYS A 535 10.62 -9.90 -33.28
C LYS A 535 11.25 -10.64 -32.09
N GLU A 536 12.40 -10.18 -31.60
CA GLU A 536 13.07 -10.78 -30.43
C GLU A 536 12.18 -10.75 -29.17
N ILE A 537 11.48 -9.64 -28.91
CA ILE A 537 10.53 -9.55 -27.79
C ILE A 537 9.42 -10.58 -27.95
N GLN A 538 8.87 -10.73 -29.15
CA GLN A 538 7.79 -11.68 -29.43
C GLN A 538 8.24 -13.14 -29.33
N GLU A 539 9.47 -13.45 -29.73
CA GLU A 539 10.05 -14.79 -29.70
C GLU A 539 10.64 -15.21 -28.35
N ALA A 540 10.93 -14.26 -27.44
CA ALA A 540 11.40 -14.57 -26.10
C ALA A 540 10.37 -15.40 -25.31
N ASN A 541 10.79 -16.47 -24.65
CA ASN A 541 9.90 -17.32 -23.82
C ASN A 541 9.76 -16.78 -22.40
#